data_AF-A0A357CYB9-F1
#
_entry.id   AF-A0A357CYB9-F1
#
_cell.length_a   1.000
_cell.length_b   1.000
_cell.length_c   1.000
_cell.angle_alpha   90.00
_cell.angle_beta   90.00
_cell.angle_gamma   90.00
#
_symmetry.space_group_name_H-M   'P 1'
#
loop_
_entity.id
_entity.type
_entity.pdbx_description
1 polymer ?
#
loop_
_entity_poly.entity_id
_entity_poly.type
_entity_poly.pdbx_seq_one_letter_code
_entity_poly.pdbx_strand_id
1 'polypeptide(L)' 'ADNPLLTARNCIITPHAAWTSIEARKRLLDVTEANLDSFLKTGRSINSLIKI' A
#
# COMPACT_ATOMS: atom_id res chain seq x y z
N ALA A 1 -22.78 -9.87 -17.69
CA ALA A 1 -23.26 -8.48 -17.51
C ALA A 1 -22.12 -7.68 -16.92
N ASP A 2 -21.81 -6.52 -17.48
CA ASP A 2 -20.73 -5.67 -17.01
C ASP A 2 -21.07 -4.98 -15.66
N ASN A 3 -20.06 -4.45 -14.96
CA ASN A 3 -20.26 -3.77 -13.68
C ASN A 3 -20.99 -2.42 -13.89
N PRO A 4 -22.18 -2.21 -13.28
CA PRO A 4 -22.99 -1.01 -13.50
C PRO A 4 -22.33 0.29 -13.01
N LEU A 5 -21.29 0.20 -12.18
CA LEU A 5 -20.56 1.37 -11.70
C LEU A 5 -19.66 2.00 -12.78
N LEU A 6 -19.30 1.24 -13.83
CA LEU A 6 -18.43 1.73 -14.90
C LEU A 6 -19.10 2.78 -15.81
N THR A 7 -20.44 2.88 -15.77
CA THR A 7 -21.23 3.85 -16.57
C THR A 7 -22.01 4.84 -15.70
N ALA A 8 -21.82 4.84 -14.38
CA ALA A 8 -22.57 5.68 -13.46
C ALA A 8 -22.16 7.17 -13.55
N ARG A 9 -23.14 8.07 -13.70
CA ARG A 9 -22.93 9.52 -13.96
C ARG A 9 -22.07 10.24 -12.91
N ASN A 10 -22.19 9.87 -11.64
CA ASN A 10 -21.56 10.55 -10.52
C ASN A 10 -20.43 9.71 -9.88
N CYS A 11 -19.80 8.83 -10.67
CA CYS A 11 -18.74 7.96 -10.21
C CYS A 11 -17.49 8.15 -11.08
N ILE A 12 -16.35 8.40 -10.43
CA ILE A 12 -15.03 8.38 -11.06
C ILE A 12 -14.25 7.22 -10.44
N ILE A 13 -13.89 6.23 -11.25
CA ILE A 13 -13.17 5.04 -10.80
C ILE A 13 -11.73 5.15 -11.29
N THR A 14 -10.79 5.20 -10.34
CA THR A 14 -9.37 5.06 -10.64
C THR A 14 -8.95 3.60 -10.39
N PRO A 15 -8.16 2.97 -11.27
CA PRO A 15 -7.75 1.57 -11.12
C PRO A 15 -6.65 1.42 -10.06
N HIS A 16 -6.99 1.68 -8.80
CA HIS A 16 -6.08 1.64 -7.65
C HIS A 16 -4.82 2.52 -7.84
N ALA A 17 -4.97 3.67 -8.50
CA ALA A 17 -3.84 4.51 -8.92
C ALA A 17 -3.52 5.69 -7.98
N ALA A 18 -4.23 5.83 -6.85
CA ALA A 18 -4.13 6.99 -5.97
C ALA A 18 -2.72 7.26 -5.41
N TRP A 19 -1.87 6.24 -5.34
CA TRP A 19 -0.53 6.28 -4.74
C TRP A 19 0.58 5.96 -5.74
N THR A 20 0.32 6.18 -7.03
CA THR A 20 1.26 5.89 -8.13
C THR A 20 2.41 6.90 -8.26
N SER A 21 2.38 8.01 -7.51
CA SER A 21 3.47 8.99 -7.54
C SER A 21 4.81 8.35 -7.16
N ILE A 22 5.91 8.89 -7.70
CA ILE A 22 7.25 8.38 -7.44
C ILE A 22 7.58 8.52 -5.95
N GLU A 23 7.19 9.62 -5.34
CA GLU A 23 7.44 9.96 -3.95
C GLU A 23 6.70 9.03 -2.98
N ALA A 24 5.46 8.67 -3.29
CA ALA A 24 4.69 7.73 -2.46
C ALA A 24 5.31 6.33 -2.54
N ARG A 25 5.63 5.86 -3.74
CA ARG A 25 6.24 4.53 -3.93
C ARG A 25 7.61 4.41 -3.28
N LYS A 26 8.46 5.45 -3.38
CA LYS A 26 9.76 5.48 -2.68
C LYS A 26 9.58 5.33 -1.17
N ARG A 27 8.72 6.15 -0.56
CA ARG A 27 8.45 6.05 0.89
C ARG A 27 7.92 4.69 1.32
N LEU A 28 7.04 4.08 0.53
CA LEU A 28 6.52 2.75 0.83
C LEU A 28 7.62 1.68 0.79
N LEU A 29 8.52 1.76 -0.19
CA LEU A 29 9.68 0.86 -0.26
C LEU A 29 10.64 1.07 0.90
N ASP A 30 10.96 2.32 1.24
CA ASP A 30 11.85 2.66 2.37
C ASP A 30 11.30 2.07 3.69
N VAL A 31 9.98 2.22 3.93
CA VAL A 31 9.32 1.63 5.11
C VAL A 31 9.34 0.10 5.06
N THR A 32 9.19 -0.50 3.88
CA THR A 32 9.21 -1.96 3.71
C THR A 32 10.60 -2.53 4.00
N GLU A 33 11.64 -1.89 3.48
CA GLU A 33 13.04 -2.24 3.73
C GLU A 33 13.37 -2.14 5.22
N ALA A 34 13.01 -1.03 5.87
CA ALA A 34 13.26 -0.83 7.29
C ALA A 34 12.56 -1.89 8.17
N ASN A 35 11.34 -2.29 7.80
CA ASN A 35 10.62 -3.36 8.50
C ASN A 35 11.30 -4.72 8.36
N LEU A 36 11.77 -5.05 7.15
CA LEU A 36 12.47 -6.30 6.88
C LEU A 36 13.80 -6.35 7.63
N ASP A 37 14.60 -5.28 7.55
CA ASP A 37 15.88 -5.19 8.24
C ASP A 37 15.74 -5.36 9.76
N SER A 38 14.77 -4.65 10.37
CA SER A 38 14.47 -4.80 11.80
C SER A 38 14.07 -6.23 12.16
N PHE A 39 13.24 -6.87 11.32
CA PHE A 39 12.81 -8.24 11.56
C PHE A 39 13.99 -9.23 11.51
N LEU A 40 14.87 -9.11 10.51
CA LEU A 40 16.04 -9.97 10.38
C LEU A 40 17.03 -9.81 11.55
N LYS A 41 17.16 -8.59 12.09
CA LYS A 41 18.10 -8.28 13.18
C LYS A 41 17.57 -8.61 14.57
N THR A 42 16.28 -8.36 14.82
CA THR A 42 15.71 -8.38 16.17
C THR A 42 14.59 -9.40 16.36
N GLY A 43 14.16 -10.06 15.27
CA GLY A 43 12.99 -10.92 15.26
C GLY A 43 11.65 -10.16 15.25
N ARG A 44 11.67 -8.81 15.18
CA ARG A 44 10.47 -7.98 15.20
C ARG A 44 10.53 -6.86 14.15
N SER A 45 9.45 -6.69 13.40
CA SER A 45 9.28 -5.56 12.48
C SER A 45 8.90 -4.28 13.23
N ILE A 46 9.28 -3.13 12.67
CA ILE A 46 9.01 -1.80 13.23
C ILE A 46 7.50 -1.54 13.32
N ASN A 47 6.77 -1.90 12.26
CA ASN A 47 5.34 -1.68 12.09
C ASN A 47 4.55 -3.00 12.16
N SER A 48 4.82 -3.85 13.16
CA SER A 48 4.02 -5.07 13.37
C SER A 48 2.59 -4.76 13.79
N LEU A 49 1.61 -5.30 13.07
CA LEU A 49 0.19 -5.24 13.44
C LEU A 49 -0.18 -6.32 14.46
N ILE A 50 0.57 -7.42 14.49
CA ILE A 50 0.36 -8.51 15.43
C ILE A 50 1.26 -8.26 16.64
N LYS A 51 0.65 -8.16 17.82
CA LYS A 51 1.34 -8.19 19.09
C LYS A 51 1.30 -9.63 19.59
N ILE A 52 2.42 -10.33 19.45
CA ILE A 52 2.64 -11.63 20.09
C ILE A 52 3.22 -11.35 21.47
#